data_AF-A0AAD7AAV7-F1
#
_entry.id   AF-A0AAD7AAV7-F1
#
_cell.length_a   1.000
_cell.length_b   1.000
_cell.length_c   1.000
_cell.angle_alpha   90.00
_cell.angle_beta   90.00
_cell.angle_gamma   90.00
#
_symmetry.space_group_name_H-M   'P 1'
#
loop_
_entity.id
_entity.type
_entity.pdbx_description
1 polymer ?
#
loop_
_entity_poly.entity_id
_entity_poly.type
_entity_poly.pdbx_seq_one_letter_code
_entity_poly.pdbx_strand_id
1 'polypeptide(L)'
;RLPLVIGMPIFIVDNITVELGLANGSRGTLVNINFEKREGCCYAIPAEVDITLYTSSNPSAIFPHWIAILLAAKSIQFSKGTGKKLYSTHHHQLPFIPGFSFTAHNSQSRSLNAATIHLESCATIAASYVMLS
;
A
#
# COMPACT_ATOMS: atom_id res chain seq x y z
N ARG A 1 8.21 -12.36 -1.91
CA ARG A 1 7.84 -12.00 -0.52
C ARG A 1 8.19 -10.55 -0.31
N LEU A 2 7.32 -9.76 0.32
CA LEU A 2 7.55 -8.33 0.54
C LEU A 2 8.45 -8.13 1.77
N PRO A 3 9.65 -7.52 1.66
CA PRO A 3 10.48 -7.25 2.84
C PRO A 3 9.78 -6.17 3.68
N LEU A 4 9.55 -6.48 4.96
CA LEU A 4 8.94 -5.58 5.92
C LEU A 4 9.94 -5.22 7.04
N VAL A 5 10.02 -3.95 7.39
CA VAL A 5 10.96 -3.34 8.34
C VAL A 5 10.16 -2.30 9.12
N ILE A 6 10.18 -2.41 10.45
CA ILE A 6 9.55 -1.46 11.35
C ILE A 6 10.16 -0.06 11.13
N GLY A 7 9.32 0.96 11.12
CA GLY A 7 9.67 2.35 10.83
C GLY A 7 9.62 2.71 9.34
N MET A 8 9.32 1.76 8.44
CA MET A 8 9.26 2.10 7.01
C MET A 8 8.02 2.94 6.67
N PRO A 9 8.12 3.90 5.74
CA PRO A 9 6.96 4.48 5.10
C PRO A 9 6.24 3.40 4.28
N ILE A 10 4.92 3.43 4.29
CA ILE A 10 4.06 2.54 3.49
C ILE A 10 3.02 3.34 2.71
N PHE A 11 2.51 2.70 1.65
CA PHE A 11 1.30 3.12 0.93
C PHE A 11 0.25 2.04 1.01
N ILE A 12 -0.96 2.43 1.41
CA ILE A 12 -2.15 1.59 1.24
C ILE A 12 -2.49 1.49 -0.25
N VAL A 13 -2.77 0.28 -0.73
CA VAL A 13 -3.04 0.00 -2.15
C VAL A 13 -4.50 -0.37 -2.44
N ASP A 14 -5.33 -0.54 -1.41
CA ASP A 14 -6.75 -0.87 -1.53
C ASP A 14 -7.61 0.06 -0.66
N ASN A 15 -8.87 0.26 -1.04
CA ASN A 15 -9.82 1.01 -0.23
C ASN A 15 -10.36 0.11 0.88
N ILE A 16 -9.81 0.23 2.09
CA ILE A 16 -10.21 -0.58 3.24
C ILE A 16 -11.40 0.07 3.94
N THR A 17 -11.25 1.33 4.34
CA THR A 17 -12.32 2.13 4.96
C THR A 17 -12.03 3.60 4.70
N VAL A 18 -12.62 4.12 3.62
CA VAL A 18 -12.37 5.49 3.12
C VAL A 18 -12.79 6.54 4.16
N GLU A 19 -13.91 6.32 4.84
CA GLU A 19 -14.46 7.20 5.89
C GLU A 19 -13.50 7.39 7.08
N LEU A 20 -12.62 6.41 7.31
CA LEU A 20 -11.62 6.43 8.39
C LEU A 20 -10.22 6.79 7.88
N GLY A 21 -10.08 7.24 6.64
CA GLY A 21 -8.79 7.63 6.06
C GLY A 21 -7.92 6.47 5.57
N LEU A 22 -8.42 5.24 5.51
CA LEU A 22 -7.73 4.07 4.94
C LEU A 22 -8.19 3.82 3.50
N ALA A 23 -7.72 4.66 2.59
CA ALA A 23 -7.97 4.57 1.16
C ALA A 23 -6.70 4.21 0.38
N ASN A 24 -6.85 3.77 -0.87
CA ASN A 24 -5.72 3.64 -1.78
C ASN A 24 -5.03 5.00 -1.93
N GLY A 25 -3.73 5.04 -1.69
CA GLY A 25 -2.98 6.30 -1.64
C GLY A 25 -2.60 6.73 -0.23
N SER A 26 -3.33 6.28 0.80
CA SER A 26 -3.05 6.65 2.18
C SER A 26 -1.63 6.28 2.57
N ARG A 27 -0.95 7.21 3.22
CA ARG A 27 0.41 7.07 3.73
C ARG A 27 0.37 6.70 5.19
N GLY A 28 1.34 5.90 5.60
CA GLY A 28 1.56 5.60 6.99
C GLY A 28 2.97 5.12 7.26
N THR A 29 3.22 4.79 8.51
CA THR A 29 4.48 4.18 8.96
C THR A 29 4.19 2.81 9.51
N LEU A 30 4.98 1.80 9.12
CA LEU A 30 4.88 0.47 9.69
C LEU A 30 5.42 0.47 11.12
N VAL A 31 4.59 0.13 12.10
CA VAL A 31 4.96 0.19 13.52
C VAL A 31 5.31 -1.19 14.07
N ASN A 32 4.53 -2.20 13.68
CA ASN A 32 4.70 -3.54 14.20
C ASN A 32 4.31 -4.58 13.15
N ILE A 33 4.91 -5.76 13.24
CA ILE A 33 4.62 -6.87 12.34
C ILE A 33 4.47 -8.13 13.17
N ASN A 34 3.27 -8.68 13.19
CA ASN A 34 3.00 -9.95 13.83
C ASN A 34 3.14 -11.07 12.77
N PHE A 35 3.97 -12.05 13.09
CA PHE A 35 4.24 -13.18 12.21
C PHE A 35 3.58 -14.46 12.71
N GLU A 36 2.91 -15.17 11.81
CA GLU A 36 2.51 -16.55 12.02
C GLU A 36 3.52 -17.48 11.32
N LYS A 37 4.05 -18.46 12.06
CA LYS A 37 4.92 -19.49 11.47
C LYS A 37 4.06 -20.64 10.94
N ARG A 38 4.09 -20.88 9.64
CA ARG A 38 3.52 -22.07 8.99
C ARG A 38 4.58 -22.76 8.17
N GLU A 39 4.74 -24.07 8.35
CA GLU A 39 5.68 -24.90 7.57
C GLU A 39 7.12 -24.33 7.51
N GLY A 40 7.61 -23.79 8.64
CA GLY A 40 8.94 -23.18 8.73
C GLY A 40 9.06 -21.78 8.10
N CYS A 41 7.98 -21.23 7.53
CA CYS A 41 7.94 -19.90 6.94
C CYS A 41 7.14 -18.91 7.82
N CYS A 42 7.67 -17.71 7.99
CA CYS A 42 6.96 -16.62 8.67
C CYS A 42 6.07 -15.86 7.68
N TYR A 43 4.79 -15.72 8.01
CA TYR A 43 3.80 -14.95 7.27
C TYR A 43 3.37 -13.76 8.14
N ALA A 44 3.36 -12.54 7.60
CA ALA A 44 2.86 -11.37 8.33
C ALA A 44 1.33 -11.35 8.24
N ILE A 45 0.61 -11.39 9.37
CA ILE A 45 -0.84 -11.67 9.35
C ILE A 45 -1.69 -10.60 10.05
N PRO A 46 -1.17 -9.91 11.07
CA PRO A 46 -1.47 -8.48 11.17
C PRO A 46 -0.21 -7.60 11.21
N ALA A 47 -0.27 -6.47 10.53
CA ALA A 47 0.71 -5.41 10.65
C ALA A 47 0.05 -4.16 11.24
N GLU A 48 0.67 -3.57 12.26
CA GLU A 48 0.19 -2.33 12.85
C GLU A 48 0.87 -1.17 12.14
N VAL A 49 0.06 -0.20 11.74
CA VAL A 49 0.51 0.97 10.99
C VAL A 49 0.01 2.23 11.65
N ASP A 50 0.81 3.27 11.59
CA ASP A 50 0.46 4.62 12.00
C ASP A 50 0.02 5.40 10.75
N ILE A 51 -1.27 5.75 10.68
CA ILE A 51 -1.84 6.53 9.57
C ILE A 51 -2.44 7.81 10.16
N THR A 52 -1.85 8.95 9.85
CA THR A 52 -2.27 10.26 10.39
C THR A 52 -3.73 10.61 10.07
N LEU A 53 -4.27 10.12 8.94
CA LEU A 53 -5.67 10.35 8.55
C LEU A 53 -6.66 9.49 9.35
N TYR A 54 -6.19 8.42 9.99
CA TYR A 54 -7.02 7.57 10.83
C TYR A 54 -7.06 8.12 12.25
N THR A 55 -8.22 8.11 12.90
CA THR A 55 -8.34 8.43 14.33
C THR A 55 -9.17 7.35 15.01
N SER A 56 -8.63 6.80 16.10
CA SER A 56 -9.29 5.81 16.93
C SER A 56 -10.57 6.39 17.54
N SER A 57 -11.60 5.56 17.64
CA SER A 57 -12.84 5.90 18.34
C SER A 57 -12.66 5.99 19.86
N ASN A 58 -11.54 5.52 20.41
CA ASN A 58 -11.23 5.60 21.84
C ASN A 58 -10.46 6.90 22.15
N PRO A 59 -11.06 7.86 22.88
CA PRO A 59 -10.42 9.14 23.20
C PRO A 59 -9.20 9.01 24.13
N SER A 60 -9.09 7.89 24.84
CA SER A 60 -7.99 7.62 25.79
C SER A 60 -6.90 6.74 25.19
N ALA A 61 -6.92 6.49 23.87
CA ALA A 61 -5.88 5.71 23.21
C ALA A 61 -4.54 6.43 23.26
N ILE A 62 -3.50 5.73 23.75
CA ILE A 62 -2.12 6.24 23.78
C ILE A 62 -1.61 6.51 22.35
N PHE A 63 -2.03 5.68 21.39
CA PHE A 63 -1.70 5.80 19.97
C PHE A 63 -2.98 5.94 19.14
N PRO A 64 -3.52 7.16 18.98
CA PRO A 64 -4.82 7.36 18.35
C PRO A 64 -4.82 7.05 16.85
N HIS A 65 -3.65 7.02 16.20
CA HIS A 65 -3.50 6.81 14.76
C HIS A 65 -3.07 5.38 14.39
N TRP A 66 -2.91 4.50 15.37
CA TRP A 66 -2.47 3.13 15.14
C TRP A 66 -3.66 2.22 14.80
N ILE A 67 -3.49 1.45 13.74
CA ILE A 67 -4.48 0.48 13.29
C ILE A 67 -3.82 -0.81 12.83
N ALA A 68 -4.42 -1.94 13.19
CA ALA A 68 -4.02 -3.24 12.71
C ALA A 68 -4.63 -3.49 11.31
N ILE A 69 -3.78 -3.72 10.33
CA ILE A 69 -4.17 -4.12 8.98
C ILE A 69 -4.03 -5.63 8.83
N LEU A 70 -5.11 -6.26 8.39
CA LEU A 70 -5.19 -7.69 8.12
C LEU A 70 -4.84 -8.00 6.65
N LEU A 71 -4.53 -9.26 6.40
CA LEU A 71 -4.37 -9.78 5.04
C LEU A 71 -5.66 -9.57 4.22
N ALA A 72 -5.50 -8.98 3.04
CA ALA A 72 -6.56 -8.88 2.05
C ALA A 72 -6.36 -9.95 0.97
N ALA A 73 -7.47 -10.55 0.52
CA ALA A 73 -7.47 -11.45 -0.62
C ALA A 73 -7.78 -10.64 -1.89
N LYS A 74 -6.92 -10.72 -2.90
CA LYS A 74 -7.11 -10.08 -4.20
C LYS A 74 -7.20 -11.13 -5.29
N SER A 75 -8.20 -11.01 -6.15
CA SER A 75 -8.38 -11.85 -7.33
C SER A 75 -8.04 -11.04 -8.58
N ILE A 76 -7.21 -11.59 -9.45
CA ILE A 76 -6.86 -10.98 -10.74
C ILE A 76 -7.34 -11.93 -11.84
N GLN A 77 -8.20 -11.41 -12.71
CA GLN A 77 -8.64 -12.10 -13.91
C GLN A 77 -7.87 -11.58 -15.12
N PHE A 78 -7.35 -12.49 -15.94
CA PHE A 78 -6.59 -12.13 -17.14
C PHE A 78 -6.82 -13.13 -18.27
N SER A 79 -6.70 -12.68 -19.51
CA SER A 79 -6.66 -13.54 -20.70
C SER A 79 -5.22 -13.66 -21.21
N LYS A 80 -4.87 -14.82 -21.78
CA LYS A 80 -3.56 -15.04 -22.39
C LYS A 80 -3.73 -15.21 -23.90
N GLY A 81 -3.21 -14.26 -24.67
CA GLY A 81 -3.28 -14.25 -26.15
C GLY A 81 -4.65 -13.84 -26.72
N THR A 82 -4.89 -14.15 -28.00
CA THR A 82 -6.14 -13.86 -28.73
C THR A 82 -7.33 -14.77 -28.35
N GLY A 83 -7.14 -15.70 -27.41
CA GLY A 83 -8.18 -16.63 -26.97
C GLY A 83 -9.11 -16.05 -25.90
N LYS A 84 -10.42 -16.37 -25.98
CA LYS A 84 -11.47 -16.00 -25.01
C LYS A 84 -11.36 -16.65 -23.62
N LYS A 85 -10.31 -17.44 -23.34
CA LYS A 85 -10.19 -18.17 -22.07
C LYS A 85 -9.72 -17.22 -20.96
N LEU A 86 -10.59 -17.03 -19.97
CA LEU A 86 -10.33 -16.22 -18.79
C LEU A 86 -9.63 -17.08 -17.72
N TYR A 87 -8.49 -16.61 -17.23
CA TYR A 87 -7.77 -17.18 -16.10
C TYR A 87 -8.02 -16.31 -14.88
N SER A 88 -8.00 -16.90 -13.68
CA SER A 88 -8.11 -16.20 -12.41
C SER A 88 -7.00 -16.65 -11.48
N THR A 89 -6.41 -15.74 -10.72
CA THR A 89 -5.43 -16.04 -9.69
C THR A 89 -5.76 -15.25 -8.44
N HIS A 90 -5.64 -15.91 -7.29
CA HIS A 90 -5.93 -15.34 -5.97
C HIS A 90 -4.63 -15.18 -5.19
N HIS A 91 -4.47 -14.05 -4.52
CA HIS A 91 -3.32 -13.76 -3.68
C HIS A 91 -3.76 -13.16 -2.34
N HIS A 92 -3.16 -13.62 -1.24
CA HIS A 92 -3.38 -13.10 0.11
C HIS A 92 -2.15 -12.31 0.55
N GLN A 93 -2.32 -11.02 0.80
CA GLN A 93 -1.22 -10.13 1.18
C GLN A 93 -1.72 -8.94 1.97
N LEU A 94 -0.84 -8.32 2.76
CA LEU A 94 -1.14 -7.04 3.38
C LEU A 94 -1.39 -5.99 2.29
N PRO A 95 -2.50 -5.23 2.34
CA PRO A 95 -2.89 -4.26 1.32
C PRO A 95 -2.07 -2.96 1.39
N PHE A 96 -0.75 -3.09 1.54
CA PHE A 96 0.19 -2.00 1.46
C PHE A 96 1.54 -2.42 0.84
N ILE A 97 2.28 -1.42 0.38
CA ILE A 97 3.63 -1.56 -0.18
C ILE A 97 4.60 -0.57 0.48
N PRO A 98 5.93 -0.83 0.45
CA PRO A 98 6.92 0.17 0.84
C PRO A 98 6.72 1.49 0.10
N GLY A 99 6.83 2.59 0.84
CA GLY A 99 6.50 3.93 0.37
C GLY A 99 7.69 4.88 0.22
N PHE A 100 8.92 4.36 0.14
CA PHE A 100 10.12 5.19 -0.04
C PHE A 100 10.14 5.93 -1.38
N SER A 101 9.75 5.24 -2.45
CA SER A 101 9.71 5.78 -3.80
C SER A 101 8.73 4.97 -4.66
N PHE A 102 8.24 5.59 -5.72
CA PHE A 102 7.40 4.94 -6.73
C PHE A 102 7.64 5.62 -8.08
N THR A 103 7.34 4.90 -9.15
CA THR A 103 7.51 5.40 -10.52
C THR A 103 6.40 6.39 -10.88
N ALA A 104 6.64 7.24 -11.88
CA ALA A 104 5.61 8.15 -12.42
C ALA A 104 4.36 7.38 -12.91
N HIS A 105 4.54 6.18 -13.45
CA HIS A 105 3.42 5.31 -13.82
C HIS A 105 2.57 4.93 -12.61
N ASN A 106 3.20 4.56 -11.49
CA ASN A 106 2.49 4.18 -10.27
C ASN A 106 2.02 5.39 -9.45
N SER A 107 2.45 6.61 -9.79
CA SER A 107 1.89 7.85 -9.25
C SER A 107 0.67 8.34 -10.03
N GLN A 108 0.45 7.83 -11.24
CA GLN A 108 -0.63 8.30 -12.09
C GLN A 108 -1.97 8.19 -11.36
N SER A 109 -2.77 9.26 -11.41
CA SER A 109 -4.07 9.39 -10.72
C SER A 109 -4.03 9.37 -9.19
N ARG A 110 -2.87 9.63 -8.57
CA ARG A 110 -2.73 9.76 -7.11
C ARG A 110 -2.47 11.20 -6.71
N SER A 111 -3.21 11.70 -5.72
CA SER A 111 -2.96 13.00 -5.13
C SER A 111 -1.91 12.90 -4.01
N LEU A 112 -0.92 13.78 -4.02
CA LEU A 112 0.17 13.81 -3.06
C LEU A 112 0.33 15.23 -2.50
N ASN A 113 0.27 15.38 -1.17
CA ASN A 113 0.46 16.69 -0.52
C ASN A 113 1.93 17.16 -0.54
N ALA A 114 2.85 16.20 -0.65
CA ALA A 114 4.29 16.42 -0.71
C ALA A 114 4.94 15.29 -1.51
N ALA A 115 5.88 15.65 -2.39
CA ALA A 115 6.68 14.73 -3.19
C ALA A 115 8.06 15.34 -3.49
N THR A 116 9.07 14.48 -3.60
CA THR A 116 10.39 14.83 -4.16
C THR A 116 10.50 14.16 -5.52
N ILE A 117 10.78 14.95 -6.56
CA ILE A 117 10.75 14.48 -7.95
C ILE A 117 12.17 14.47 -8.51
N HIS A 118 12.57 13.36 -9.09
CA HIS A 118 13.85 13.24 -9.79
C HIS A 118 13.65 13.51 -11.29
N LEU A 119 13.82 14.78 -11.71
CA LEU A 119 13.56 15.22 -13.08
C LEU A 119 14.66 14.81 -14.08
N GLU A 120 15.90 14.59 -13.63
CA GLU A 120 17.04 14.28 -14.51
C GLU A 120 16.85 12.96 -15.27
N SER A 121 16.19 11.97 -14.64
CA SER A 121 15.88 10.67 -15.28
C SER A 121 14.58 10.67 -16.10
N CYS A 122 13.98 11.83 -16.35
CA CYS A 122 12.70 11.92 -17.02
C CYS A 122 12.86 11.75 -18.54
N ALA A 123 12.42 10.62 -19.09
CA ALA A 123 12.57 10.32 -20.51
C ALA A 123 11.65 11.15 -21.43
N THR A 124 10.53 11.68 -20.91
CA THR A 124 9.54 12.42 -21.70
C THR A 124 8.90 13.57 -20.91
N ILE A 125 8.47 14.62 -21.61
CA ILE A 125 7.72 15.73 -21.01
C ILE A 125 6.40 15.23 -20.38
N ALA A 126 5.76 14.23 -21.00
CA ALA A 126 4.52 13.65 -20.46
C ALA A 126 4.74 13.04 -19.06
N ALA A 127 5.86 12.36 -18.81
CA ALA A 127 6.18 11.84 -17.49
C ALA A 127 6.40 12.97 -16.47
N SER A 128 7.05 14.07 -16.86
CA SER A 128 7.21 15.23 -15.96
C SER A 128 5.88 15.88 -15.60
N TYR A 129 4.93 15.95 -16.54
CA TYR A 129 3.59 16.44 -16.26
C TYR A 129 2.88 15.59 -15.22
N VAL A 130 2.89 14.25 -15.38
CA VAL A 130 2.28 13.31 -14.42
C VAL A 130 2.89 13.42 -13.02
N MET A 131 4.18 13.73 -12.91
CA MET A 131 4.84 13.88 -11.61
C MET A 131 4.50 15.21 -10.92
N LEU A 132 4.14 16.24 -11.68
CA LEU A 132 3.88 17.60 -11.17
C LEU A 132 2.39 17.89 -10.92
N SER A 133 1.49 17.15 -11.58
CA SER A 133 0.02 17.27 -11.43
C SER A 133 -0.51 16.50 -10.24
#